data_AF-X1E750-F1
#
_entry.id   AF-X1E750-F1
#
_cell.length_a   1.000
_cell.length_b   1.000
_cell.length_c   1.000
_cell.angle_alpha   90.00
_cell.angle_beta   90.00
_cell.angle_gamma   90.00
#
_symmetry.space_group_name_H-M   'P 1'
#
loop_
_entity.id
_entity.type
_entity.pdbx_description
1 polymer ?
#
loop_
_entity_poly.entity_id
_entity_poly.type
_entity_poly.pdbx_seq_one_letter_code
_entity_poly.pdbx_strand_id
1 'polypeptide(L)'
;MAILPLYPVSILLELNSLGFSHDMLPKFKSLIKKPNGIILVTGPTGSGKSTTLYTTLNILNSTEKKIMTIEDPVEYKLKGINQIQAKPKIGLTFAAGLRSFLRQDPDIMLVGEIRDKETAEIAVQAALTGHLVLSTLHTND
;
A
#
# COMPACT_ATOMS: atom_id res chain seq x y z
N MET A 1 20.37 -17.23 6.05
CA MET A 1 20.67 -15.82 5.73
C MET A 1 20.59 -15.69 4.22
N ALA A 2 19.44 -15.29 3.67
CA ALA A 2 19.25 -15.13 2.23
C ALA A 2 19.22 -13.63 1.94
N ILE A 3 20.27 -13.14 1.28
CA ILE A 3 20.35 -11.78 0.78
C ILE A 3 19.84 -11.84 -0.66
N LEU A 4 18.63 -11.35 -0.90
CA LEU A 4 18.11 -11.14 -2.25
C LEU A 4 18.71 -9.83 -2.81
N PRO A 5 19.41 -9.87 -3.95
CA PRO A 5 20.01 -8.68 -4.55
C PRO A 5 18.93 -7.73 -5.12
N LEU A 6 19.16 -6.43 -4.96
CA LEU A 6 18.33 -5.35 -5.49
C LEU A 6 18.53 -5.23 -7.01
N TYR A 7 17.77 -5.98 -7.80
CA TYR A 7 17.62 -5.75 -9.25
C TYR A 7 16.24 -5.17 -9.56
N PRO A 8 16.11 -4.23 -10.52
CA PRO A 8 14.83 -3.76 -11.01
C PRO A 8 14.26 -4.83 -11.94
N VAL A 9 13.72 -5.91 -11.38
CA VAL A 9 13.07 -6.96 -12.16
C VAL A 9 11.58 -6.71 -12.08
N SER A 10 11.00 -6.45 -13.24
CA SER A 10 9.58 -6.48 -13.55
C SER A 10 8.99 -7.88 -13.28
N ILE A 11 8.97 -8.30 -12.02
CA ILE A 11 8.27 -9.49 -11.59
C ILE A 11 6.95 -8.99 -11.01
N LEU A 12 5.91 -9.06 -11.83
CA LEU A 12 4.57 -9.26 -11.31
C LEU A 12 4.61 -10.56 -10.50
N LEU A 13 4.99 -10.47 -9.23
CA LEU A 13 5.01 -11.60 -8.32
C LEU A 13 3.56 -12.05 -8.15
N GLU A 14 3.31 -13.34 -8.34
CA GLU A 14 2.04 -13.89 -7.90
C GLU A 14 2.01 -13.87 -6.37
N LEU A 15 0.85 -13.60 -5.76
CA LEU A 15 0.73 -13.63 -4.31
C LEU A 15 1.20 -14.95 -3.68
N ASN A 16 1.10 -16.05 -4.45
CA ASN A 16 1.53 -17.38 -4.06
C ASN A 16 3.06 -17.49 -3.90
N SER A 17 3.85 -16.64 -4.57
CA SER A 17 5.32 -16.66 -4.50
C SER A 17 5.90 -15.77 -3.39
N LEU A 18 5.05 -15.08 -2.61
CA LEU A 18 5.48 -14.20 -1.50
C LEU A 18 5.82 -14.94 -0.19
N GLY A 19 5.72 -16.28 -0.18
CA GLY A 19 6.08 -17.08 1.00
C GLY A 19 5.04 -17.10 2.11
N PHE A 20 3.78 -16.75 1.82
CA PHE A 20 2.68 -16.95 2.75
C PHE A 20 2.52 -18.44 3.10
N SER A 21 2.26 -18.73 4.38
CA SER A 21 1.87 -20.09 4.77
C SER A 21 0.54 -20.47 4.13
N HIS A 22 0.31 -21.78 3.99
CA HIS A 22 -0.90 -22.35 3.38
C HIS A 22 -2.19 -21.78 3.99
N ASP A 23 -2.20 -21.51 5.29
CA ASP A 23 -3.39 -21.01 6.00
C ASP A 23 -3.52 -19.48 5.99
N MET A 24 -2.41 -18.76 5.73
CA MET A 24 -2.40 -17.29 5.74
C MET A 24 -2.81 -16.72 4.38
N LEU A 25 -2.38 -17.35 3.29
CA LEU A 25 -2.64 -16.86 1.94
C LEU A 25 -4.15 -16.71 1.63
N PRO A 26 -5.03 -17.69 1.93
CA PRO A 26 -6.47 -17.54 1.71
C PRO A 26 -7.09 -16.41 2.54
N LYS A 27 -6.64 -16.26 3.80
CA LYS A 27 -7.08 -15.18 4.70
C LYS A 27 -6.69 -13.82 4.14
N PHE A 28 -5.44 -13.66 3.73
CA PHE A 28 -4.96 -12.41 3.13
C PHE A 28 -5.71 -12.09 1.83
N LYS A 29 -5.93 -13.07 0.94
CA LYS A 29 -6.77 -12.91 -0.26
C LYS A 29 -8.21 -12.48 0.07
N SER A 30 -8.78 -12.97 1.17
CA SER A 30 -10.11 -12.56 1.61
C SER A 30 -10.12 -11.13 2.18
N LEU A 31 -9.06 -10.71 2.87
CA LEU A 31 -8.96 -9.39 3.48
C LEU A 31 -8.84 -8.29 2.42
N ILE A 32 -7.98 -8.48 1.41
CA ILE A 32 -7.76 -7.47 0.36
C ILE A 32 -9.00 -7.25 -0.54
N LYS A 33 -9.98 -8.17 -0.49
CA LYS A 33 -11.25 -8.08 -1.23
C LYS A 33 -12.37 -7.41 -0.42
N LYS A 34 -12.13 -7.04 0.84
CA LYS A 34 -13.12 -6.30 1.63
C LYS A 34 -13.34 -4.92 0.98
N PRO A 35 -14.57 -4.38 1.05
CA PRO A 35 -14.87 -3.07 0.46
C PRO A 35 -14.12 -1.94 1.16
N ASN A 36 -13.89 -2.09 2.47
CA ASN A 36 -13.22 -1.08 3.28
C ASN A 36 -12.45 -1.72 4.44
N GLY A 37 -11.58 -0.92 5.06
CA GLY A 37 -10.75 -1.33 6.17
C GLY A 37 -9.30 -0.89 5.98
N ILE A 38 -8.47 -1.16 6.98
CA ILE A 38 -7.03 -0.87 6.93
C ILE A 38 -6.24 -2.18 6.95
N ILE A 39 -5.28 -2.32 6.05
CA ILE A 39 -4.32 -3.42 6.02
C ILE A 39 -2.93 -2.83 6.22
N LEU A 40 -2.27 -3.27 7.29
CA LEU A 40 -0.93 -2.85 7.64
C LEU A 40 0.03 -4.01 7.41
N VAL A 41 1.05 -3.77 6.57
CA VAL A 41 2.16 -4.71 6.37
C VAL A 41 3.35 -4.20 7.17
N THR A 42 3.75 -4.93 8.19
CA THR A 42 4.79 -4.51 9.15
C THR A 42 6.06 -5.34 9.00
N GLY A 43 7.14 -4.88 9.63
CA GLY A 43 8.44 -5.55 9.65
C GLY A 43 9.62 -4.62 9.32
N PRO A 44 10.86 -5.10 9.48
CA PRO A 44 12.07 -4.30 9.30
C PRO A 44 12.30 -3.92 7.82
N THR A 45 13.30 -3.10 7.58
CA THR A 45 13.76 -2.79 6.22
C THR A 45 14.20 -4.07 5.50
N GLY A 46 13.80 -4.23 4.23
CA GLY A 46 14.15 -5.41 3.43
C GLY A 46 13.27 -6.65 3.67
N SER A 47 12.22 -6.58 4.51
CA SER A 47 11.32 -7.72 4.77
C SER A 47 10.27 -7.98 3.68
N GLY A 48 10.28 -7.23 2.57
CA GLY A 48 9.33 -7.40 1.46
C GLY A 48 7.97 -6.71 1.64
N LYS A 49 7.87 -5.68 2.49
CA LYS A 49 6.63 -4.90 2.70
C LYS A 49 6.12 -4.27 1.40
N SER A 50 6.96 -3.50 0.71
CA SER A 50 6.61 -2.86 -0.56
C SER A 50 6.23 -3.90 -1.60
N THR A 51 7.00 -4.98 -1.71
CA THR A 51 6.71 -6.11 -2.62
C THR A 51 5.32 -6.69 -2.37
N THR A 52 4.95 -6.90 -1.11
CA THR A 52 3.63 -7.42 -0.72
C THR A 52 2.51 -6.44 -1.10
N LEU A 53 2.71 -5.15 -0.84
CA LEU A 53 1.74 -4.10 -1.13
C LEU A 53 1.55 -3.90 -2.64
N TYR A 54 2.62 -3.83 -3.41
CA TYR A 54 2.56 -3.71 -4.86
C TYR A 54 1.93 -4.94 -5.53
N THR A 55 2.24 -6.14 -5.02
CA THR A 55 1.57 -7.36 -5.48
C THR A 55 0.08 -7.32 -5.19
N THR A 56 -0.30 -6.84 -4.00
CA THR A 56 -1.70 -6.64 -3.63
C THR A 56 -2.39 -5.64 -4.55
N LEU A 57 -1.76 -4.49 -4.83
CA LEU A 57 -2.28 -3.50 -5.75
C LEU A 57 -2.51 -4.06 -7.15
N ASN A 58 -1.57 -4.85 -7.69
CA ASN A 58 -1.73 -5.50 -8.99
C ASN A 58 -2.93 -6.45 -9.05
N ILE A 59 -3.21 -7.17 -7.97
CA ILE A 59 -4.37 -8.08 -7.89
C ILE A 59 -5.69 -7.30 -7.86
N LEU A 60 -5.69 -6.13 -7.22
CA LEU A 60 -6.87 -5.28 -7.09
C LEU A 60 -7.07 -4.35 -8.30
N ASN A 61 -6.03 -4.14 -9.10
CA ASN A 61 -6.01 -3.24 -10.24
C ASN A 61 -6.98 -3.74 -11.33
N SER A 62 -8.03 -2.97 -11.53
CA SER A 62 -9.08 -3.23 -12.51
C SER A 62 -9.63 -1.90 -13.00
N THR A 63 -10.26 -1.88 -14.17
CA THR A 63 -10.87 -0.67 -14.73
C THR A 63 -12.04 -0.14 -13.92
N GLU A 64 -12.59 -0.94 -12.99
CA GLU A 64 -13.72 -0.61 -12.14
C GLU A 64 -13.30 0.09 -10.84
N LYS A 65 -12.02 0.01 -10.45
CA LYS A 65 -11.53 0.56 -9.18
C LYS A 65 -10.56 1.70 -9.39
N LYS A 66 -10.81 2.82 -8.73
CA LYS A 66 -9.91 3.96 -8.64
C LYS A 66 -8.90 3.76 -7.52
N ILE A 67 -7.67 3.43 -7.90
CA ILE A 67 -6.55 3.22 -6.97
C ILE A 67 -5.63 4.44 -6.98
N MET A 68 -5.34 4.98 -5.79
CA MET A 68 -4.44 6.12 -5.61
C MET A 68 -3.36 5.80 -4.57
N THR A 69 -2.12 6.23 -4.81
CA THR A 69 -0.99 5.98 -3.89
C THR A 69 -0.20 7.25 -3.60
N ILE A 70 0.26 7.41 -2.36
CA ILE A 70 1.23 8.44 -1.95
C ILE A 70 2.44 7.74 -1.32
N GLU A 71 3.62 7.93 -1.92
CA GLU A 71 4.82 7.13 -1.64
C GLU A 71 6.08 8.02 -1.54
N ASP A 72 7.15 7.56 -0.88
CA ASP A 72 8.42 8.30 -0.80
C ASP A 72 9.65 7.35 -0.80
N PRO A 73 10.28 7.10 -1.97
CA PRO A 73 9.85 7.43 -3.33
C PRO A 73 8.84 6.41 -3.88
N VAL A 74 8.28 6.68 -5.06
CA VAL A 74 7.60 5.65 -5.86
C VAL A 74 8.66 4.67 -6.39
N GLU A 75 8.56 3.38 -6.04
CA GLU A 75 9.57 2.38 -6.42
C GLU A 75 9.55 2.10 -7.93
N TYR A 76 8.36 1.90 -8.50
CA TYR A 76 8.15 1.74 -9.93
C TYR A 76 6.70 2.06 -10.31
N LYS A 77 6.48 2.32 -11.60
CA LYS A 77 5.16 2.71 -12.11
C LYS A 77 4.27 1.49 -12.36
N LEU A 78 3.08 1.50 -11.78
CA LEU A 78 1.99 0.57 -12.02
C LEU A 78 0.99 1.19 -12.99
N LYS A 79 0.80 0.54 -14.15
CA LYS A 79 -0.17 1.00 -15.15
C LYS A 79 -1.59 0.95 -14.58
N GLY A 80 -2.37 2.02 -14.75
CA GLY A 80 -3.76 2.10 -14.28
C GLY A 80 -3.91 2.59 -12.83
N ILE A 81 -2.81 2.83 -12.12
CA ILE A 81 -2.83 3.34 -10.74
C ILE A 81 -2.30 4.77 -10.73
N ASN A 82 -2.98 5.66 -9.99
CA ASN A 82 -2.52 7.04 -9.81
C ASN A 82 -1.51 7.10 -8.66
N GLN A 83 -0.21 7.12 -8.99
CA GLN A 83 0.86 7.17 -8.00
C GLN A 83 1.45 8.57 -7.88
N ILE A 84 1.45 9.08 -6.65
CA ILE A 84 2.03 10.37 -6.29
C ILE A 84 3.25 10.13 -5.40
N GLN A 85 4.35 10.81 -5.72
CA GLN A 85 5.50 10.86 -4.82
C GLN A 85 5.36 12.03 -3.85
N ALA A 86 5.56 11.79 -2.56
CA ALA A 86 5.59 12.82 -1.55
C ALA A 86 6.73 13.82 -1.83
N LYS A 87 6.46 15.09 -1.58
CA LYS A 87 7.43 16.19 -1.69
C LYS A 87 7.28 17.12 -0.50
N PRO A 88 7.78 16.75 0.70
CA PRO A 88 7.61 17.54 1.92
C PRO A 88 8.10 18.99 1.78
N LYS A 89 9.14 19.22 0.96
CA LYS A 89 9.69 20.57 0.66
C LYS A 89 8.68 21.55 0.06
N ILE A 90 7.61 21.06 -0.57
CA ILE A 90 6.54 21.89 -1.14
C ILE A 90 5.18 21.64 -0.44
N GLY A 91 5.19 21.02 0.74
CA GLY A 91 3.98 20.73 1.51
C GLY A 91 3.18 19.50 1.05
N LEU A 92 3.66 18.74 0.06
CA LEU A 92 3.02 17.49 -0.36
C LEU A 92 3.47 16.33 0.54
N THR A 93 2.92 16.25 1.75
CA THR A 93 3.17 15.20 2.74
C THR A 93 2.22 13.99 2.55
N PHE A 94 2.44 12.89 3.28
CA PHE A 94 1.51 11.75 3.30
C PHE A 94 0.10 12.16 3.73
N ALA A 95 -0.04 12.90 4.83
CA ALA A 95 -1.32 13.44 5.28
C ALA A 95 -1.98 14.35 4.23
N ALA A 96 -1.22 15.25 3.59
CA ALA A 96 -1.75 16.12 2.55
C ALA A 96 -2.22 15.34 1.31
N GLY A 97 -1.45 14.34 0.87
CA GLY A 97 -1.80 13.45 -0.23
C GLY A 97 -3.07 12.64 0.08
N LEU A 98 -3.13 12.03 1.26
CA LEU A 98 -4.27 11.21 1.68
C LEU A 98 -5.57 12.03 1.79
N ARG A 99 -5.52 13.26 2.33
CA ARG A 99 -6.66 14.18 2.29
C ARG A 99 -7.11 14.53 0.88
N SER A 100 -6.15 14.65 -0.05
CA SER A 100 -6.45 14.91 -1.45
C SER A 100 -7.18 13.75 -2.11
N PHE A 101 -6.77 12.52 -1.80
CA PHE A 101 -7.42 11.31 -2.32
C PHE A 101 -8.88 11.25 -1.94
N LEU A 102 -9.24 11.55 -0.68
CA LEU A 102 -10.65 11.55 -0.24
C LEU A 102 -11.58 12.49 -1.03
N ARG A 103 -11.03 13.54 -1.67
CA ARG A 103 -11.81 14.43 -2.56
C ARG A 103 -11.91 13.92 -4.00
N GLN A 104 -11.15 12.90 -4.33
CA GLN A 104 -11.13 12.28 -5.64
C GLN A 104 -11.96 10.99 -5.71
N ASP A 105 -12.70 10.64 -4.65
CA ASP A 105 -13.58 9.45 -4.63
C ASP A 105 -12.82 8.15 -5.00
N PRO A 106 -11.78 7.76 -4.23
CA PRO A 106 -11.00 6.56 -4.51
C PRO A 106 -11.68 5.31 -3.93
N ASP A 107 -11.45 4.15 -4.51
CA ASP A 107 -11.85 2.88 -3.89
C ASP A 107 -10.76 2.37 -2.94
N ILE A 108 -9.50 2.51 -3.38
CA ILE A 108 -8.33 1.96 -2.70
C ILE A 108 -7.26 3.04 -2.60
N MET A 109 -6.70 3.19 -1.40
CA MET A 109 -5.61 4.12 -1.13
C MET A 109 -4.40 3.37 -0.57
N LEU A 110 -3.23 3.58 -1.17
CA LEU A 110 -1.95 3.19 -0.56
C LEU A 110 -1.28 4.44 0.04
N VAL A 111 -0.89 4.33 1.31
CA VAL A 111 0.04 5.26 1.95
C VAL A 111 1.34 4.51 2.14
N GLY A 112 2.47 5.03 1.65
CA GLY A 112 3.75 4.32 1.71
C GLY A 112 4.07 3.84 3.13
N GLU A 113 3.80 4.68 4.12
CA GLU A 113 3.92 4.37 5.54
C GLU A 113 3.11 5.35 6.40
N ILE A 114 2.78 4.93 7.62
CA ILE A 114 2.18 5.79 8.64
C ILE A 114 3.24 6.05 9.72
N ARG A 115 3.83 7.26 9.72
CA ARG A 115 4.86 7.67 10.69
C ARG A 115 4.35 8.59 11.79
N ASP A 116 3.22 9.24 11.56
CA ASP A 116 2.68 10.27 12.42
C ASP A 116 1.19 10.05 12.70
N LYS A 117 0.73 10.68 13.78
CA LYS A 117 -0.65 10.60 14.26
C LYS A 117 -1.64 11.15 13.24
N GLU A 118 -1.28 12.23 12.55
CA GLU A 118 -2.17 12.89 11.59
C GLU A 118 -2.50 11.96 10.42
N THR A 119 -1.49 11.33 9.82
CA THR A 119 -1.64 10.35 8.74
C THR A 119 -2.43 9.13 9.22
N ALA A 120 -2.17 8.66 10.46
CA ALA A 120 -2.90 7.54 11.06
C ALA A 120 -4.39 7.85 11.23
N GLU A 121 -4.73 9.03 11.76
CA GLU A 121 -6.12 9.47 11.96
C GLU A 121 -6.87 9.53 10.64
N ILE A 122 -6.27 10.13 9.60
CA ILE A 122 -6.91 10.21 8.28
C ILE A 122 -7.09 8.81 7.67
N ALA A 123 -6.10 7.92 7.80
CA ALA A 123 -6.19 6.55 7.30
C ALA A 123 -7.31 5.75 7.98
N VAL A 124 -7.47 5.90 9.29
CA VAL A 124 -8.58 5.27 10.03
C VAL A 124 -9.92 5.84 9.60
N GLN A 125 -10.05 7.17 9.47
CA GLN A 125 -11.28 7.79 9.01
C GLN A 125 -11.66 7.32 7.60
N ALA A 126 -10.69 7.28 6.68
CA ALA A 126 -10.89 6.75 5.34
C ALA A 126 -11.39 5.29 5.34
N ALA A 127 -10.78 4.44 6.18
CA ALA A 127 -11.19 3.05 6.32
C ALA A 127 -12.62 2.89 6.86
N LEU A 128 -13.04 3.78 7.77
CA LEU A 128 -14.40 3.80 8.32
C LEU A 128 -15.44 4.36 7.33
N THR A 129 -15.03 5.18 6.37
CA THR A 129 -15.91 5.82 5.37
C THR A 129 -15.98 5.08 4.04
N GLY A 130 -15.65 3.78 4.03
CA GLY A 130 -15.88 2.94 2.86
C GLY A 130 -14.66 2.70 1.95
N HIS A 131 -13.46 3.09 2.36
CA HIS A 131 -12.26 2.93 1.56
C HIS A 131 -11.38 1.77 2.05
N LEU A 132 -10.73 1.07 1.13
CA LEU A 132 -9.66 0.14 1.49
C LEU A 132 -8.32 0.89 1.56
N VAL A 133 -7.73 0.95 2.75
CA VAL A 133 -6.46 1.62 2.99
C VAL A 133 -5.36 0.59 3.20
N LEU A 134 -4.28 0.70 2.42
CA LEU A 134 -3.09 -0.12 2.50
C LEU A 134 -1.93 0.74 3.01
N SER A 135 -1.14 0.25 3.96
CA SER A 135 0.05 0.98 4.42
C SER A 135 1.09 0.05 5.04
N THR A 136 2.29 0.60 5.27
CA THR A 136 3.30 -0.03 6.13
C THR A 136 3.39 0.65 7.49
N LEU A 137 3.96 -0.08 8.45
CA LEU A 137 4.56 0.46 9.66
C LEU A 137 5.99 -0.08 9.78
N HIS A 138 6.90 0.78 10.23
CA HIS A 138 8.22 0.36 10.68
C HIS A 138 8.13 -0.01 12.16
N THR A 139 7.95 -1.29 12.43
CA THR A 139 8.08 -1.83 13.79
C THR A 139 9.53 -2.32 13.94
N ASN A 140 10.27 -1.66 14.84
CA ASN A 140 11.43 -2.29 15.46
C ASN A 140 10.83 -3.18 16.55
N ASP A 141 10.55 -4.43 16.22
CA ASP A 141 10.34 -5.59 17.11
C ASP A 141 9.59 -6.70 16.35
#